data_AF-A0A946U011-F1
#
_entry.id   AF-A0A946U011-F1
#
_cell.length_a   1.000
_cell.length_b   1.000
_cell.length_c   1.000
_cell.angle_alpha   90.00
_cell.angle_beta   90.00
_cell.angle_gamma   90.00
#
_symmetry.space_group_name_H-M   'P 1'
#
loop_
_entity.id
_entity.type
_entity.pdbx_description
1 polymer ?
#
loop_
_entity_poly.entity_id
_entity_poly.type
_entity_poly.pdbx_seq_one_letter_code
_entity_poly.pdbx_strand_id
1 'polypeptide(L)'
;MAKPALGKGLGALIGKVSKDSSKATPVSMDPGPGDRVVTAVLTDIVPSPLQPRKHFSDGSLNELVESIREHGVIQPLIVRKVKSKLELIAGERRWRACQKLEVES
;
A
#
# COMPACT_ATOMS: atom_id res chain seq x y z
N MET A 1 47.75 33.43 6.65
CA MET A 1 46.76 33.21 5.56
C MET A 1 46.44 31.73 5.50
N ALA A 2 45.24 31.33 5.96
CA ALA A 2 44.79 29.94 5.90
C ALA A 2 43.65 29.82 4.87
N LYS A 3 43.80 28.88 3.94
CA LYS A 3 42.85 28.55 2.87
C LYS A 3 41.59 27.92 3.49
N PRO A 4 40.36 28.33 3.12
CA PRO A 4 39.16 27.62 3.55
C PRO A 4 39.11 26.26 2.84
N ALA A 5 39.24 25.18 3.60
CA ALA A 5 39.06 23.83 3.09
C ALA A 5 37.57 23.56 2.84
N LEU A 6 37.29 22.92 1.70
CA LEU A 6 35.98 22.52 1.21
C LEU A 6 35.39 21.44 2.14
N GLY A 7 34.72 21.88 3.20
CA GLY A 7 34.23 21.02 4.28
C GLY A 7 32.77 21.29 4.61
N LYS A 8 31.87 21.06 3.66
CA LYS A 8 30.45 20.89 3.97
C LYS A 8 30.05 19.49 3.53
N GLY A 9 30.44 18.52 4.34
CA GLY A 9 30.08 17.12 4.12
C GLY A 9 28.57 16.91 4.07
N LEU A 10 28.15 15.68 3.74
CA LEU A 10 26.76 15.20 3.68
C LEU A 10 25.87 15.68 4.86
N GLY A 11 26.46 16.00 6.01
CA GLY A 11 25.78 16.55 7.18
C GLY A 11 25.07 17.89 6.98
N ALA A 12 25.40 18.67 5.94
CA ALA A 12 24.65 19.90 5.62
C ALA A 12 23.36 19.62 4.81
N LEU A 13 23.27 18.46 4.17
CA LEU A 13 22.11 18.04 3.37
C LEU A 13 21.14 17.18 4.17
N ILE A 14 21.66 16.43 5.15
CA ILE A 14 20.81 15.62 6.02
C ILE A 14 20.31 16.52 7.16
N GLY A 15 19.14 17.13 6.94
CA GLY A 15 18.42 17.86 7.98
C GLY A 15 18.34 17.00 9.24
N LYS A 16 18.66 17.60 10.39
CA LYS A 16 18.68 17.01 11.74
C LYS A 16 17.49 16.09 11.95
N VAL A 17 17.69 14.78 11.74
CA VAL A 17 16.71 13.75 12.09
C VAL A 17 16.79 13.61 13.60
N SER A 18 15.92 14.33 14.29
CA SER A 18 15.71 14.19 15.73
C SER A 18 15.37 12.73 16.01
N LYS A 19 16.27 12.09 16.74
CA LYS A 19 16.20 10.71 17.20
C LYS A 19 15.15 10.63 18.31
N ASP A 20 13.88 10.45 17.92
CA ASP A 20 12.80 10.03 18.82
C ASP A 20 12.20 8.73 18.28
N SER A 21 12.89 7.65 18.59
CA SER A 21 12.52 6.28 18.23
C SER A 21 11.60 5.70 19.30
N SER A 22 10.37 6.21 19.50
CA SER A 22 9.34 5.59 20.35
C SER A 22 7.93 6.20 20.23
N LYS A 23 7.44 6.45 19.01
CA LYS A 23 5.99 6.48 18.77
C LYS A 23 5.77 6.34 17.27
N ALA A 24 5.37 5.16 16.81
CA ALA A 24 4.65 5.06 15.56
C ALA A 24 3.33 5.81 15.80
N THR A 25 3.33 7.12 15.52
CA THR A 25 2.09 7.85 15.37
C THR A 25 1.33 7.13 14.27
N PRO A 26 0.09 6.66 14.50
CA PRO A 26 -0.73 6.23 13.39
C PRO A 26 -0.81 7.43 12.47
N VAL A 27 -0.24 7.29 11.27
CA VAL A 27 -0.52 8.22 10.17
C VAL A 27 -2.01 8.13 9.95
N SER A 28 -2.74 9.03 10.60
CA SER A 28 -4.15 9.23 10.33
C SER A 28 -4.16 9.81 8.92
N MET A 29 -4.30 8.93 7.94
CA MET A 29 -4.65 9.32 6.57
C MET A 29 -6.08 9.82 6.67
N ASP A 30 -6.21 11.08 7.08
CA ASP A 30 -7.45 11.82 6.94
C ASP A 30 -7.82 11.74 5.45
N PRO A 31 -8.95 11.11 5.09
CA PRO A 31 -9.33 10.98 3.70
C PRO A 31 -9.40 12.38 3.11
N GLY A 32 -8.50 12.68 2.16
CA GLY A 32 -8.49 13.97 1.48
C GLY A 32 -9.85 14.22 0.82
N PRO A 33 -10.19 15.46 0.47
CA PRO A 33 -11.45 15.76 -0.21
C PRO A 33 -11.60 14.90 -1.47
N GLY A 34 -12.40 13.83 -1.41
CA GLY A 34 -12.58 12.86 -2.50
C GLY A 34 -12.27 11.40 -2.16
N ASP A 35 -11.60 11.09 -1.05
CA ASP A 35 -11.41 9.71 -0.60
C ASP A 35 -12.74 9.17 -0.03
N ARG A 36 -13.36 8.25 -0.78
CA ARG A 36 -14.61 7.57 -0.40
C ARG A 36 -14.38 6.07 -0.40
N VAL A 37 -14.77 5.42 0.70
CA VAL A 37 -14.85 3.96 0.76
C VAL A 37 -16.19 3.53 0.18
N VAL A 38 -16.14 2.65 -0.81
CA VAL A 38 -17.32 2.09 -1.48
C VAL A 38 -17.17 0.58 -1.62
N THR A 39 -18.30 -0.14 -1.62
CA THR A 39 -18.32 -1.55 -2.00
C THR A 39 -18.31 -1.66 -3.52
N ALA A 40 -17.46 -2.51 -4.06
CA ALA A 40 -17.31 -2.73 -5.50
C ALA A 40 -17.33 -4.23 -5.82
N VAL A 41 -17.79 -4.59 -7.01
CA VAL A 41 -17.73 -5.97 -7.50
C VAL A 41 -16.29 -6.31 -7.85
N LEU A 42 -15.82 -7.49 -7.43
CA LEU A 42 -14.42 -7.88 -7.61
C LEU A 42 -14.01 -7.96 -9.09
N THR A 43 -14.94 -8.38 -9.96
CA THR A 43 -14.76 -8.49 -11.42
C THR A 43 -14.56 -7.15 -12.13
N ASP A 44 -14.95 -6.04 -11.50
CA ASP A 44 -14.77 -4.70 -12.04
C ASP A 44 -13.37 -4.14 -11.75
N ILE A 45 -12.62 -4.80 -10.86
CA ILE A 45 -11.27 -4.41 -10.46
C ILE A 45 -10.25 -5.10 -11.37
N VAL A 46 -9.43 -4.31 -12.06
CA VAL A 46 -8.34 -4.78 -12.91
C VAL A 46 -6.98 -4.44 -12.29
N PRO A 47 -6.03 -5.38 -12.26
CA PRO A 47 -4.70 -5.10 -11.75
C PRO A 47 -3.95 -4.18 -12.72
N SER A 48 -3.16 -3.26 -12.17
CA SER A 48 -2.29 -2.41 -13.01
C SER A 48 -1.18 -3.26 -13.65
N PRO A 49 -0.81 -3.05 -14.92
CA PRO A 49 0.32 -3.76 -15.55
C PRO A 49 1.68 -3.35 -14.98
N LEU A 50 1.76 -2.19 -14.31
CA LEU A 50 2.99 -1.61 -13.79
C LEU A 50 3.26 -1.99 -12.31
N GLN A 51 2.78 -3.15 -11.87
CA GLN A 51 2.99 -3.62 -10.50
C GLN A 51 4.48 -3.93 -10.25
N PRO A 52 5.13 -3.27 -9.26
CA PRO A 52 6.54 -3.49 -8.97
C PRO A 52 6.79 -4.87 -8.33
N ARG A 53 5.82 -5.38 -7.57
CA ARG A 53 5.92 -6.70 -6.93
C ARG A 53 5.08 -7.72 -7.68
N LYS A 54 5.76 -8.65 -8.36
CA LYS A 54 5.12 -9.73 -9.15
C LYS A 54 5.03 -11.06 -8.40
N HIS A 55 5.94 -11.30 -7.45
CA HIS A 55 6.03 -12.55 -6.72
C HIS A 55 5.50 -12.42 -5.29
N PHE A 56 4.60 -13.34 -4.94
CA PHE A 56 4.07 -13.55 -3.61
C PHE A 56 4.25 -15.03 -3.27
N SER A 57 4.65 -15.35 -2.04
CA SER A 57 4.72 -16.75 -1.63
C SER A 57 3.31 -17.26 -1.35
N ASP A 58 3.01 -18.46 -1.84
CA ASP A 58 1.68 -19.07 -1.70
C ASP A 58 1.26 -19.25 -0.25
N GLY A 59 2.19 -19.60 0.65
CA GLY A 59 1.92 -19.69 2.09
C GLY A 59 1.39 -18.37 2.67
N SER A 60 2.08 -17.26 2.39
CA SER A 60 1.68 -15.93 2.88
C SER A 60 0.39 -15.39 2.24
N LEU A 61 0.00 -15.95 1.10
CA LEU A 61 -1.28 -15.63 0.45
C LEU A 61 -2.41 -16.45 1.08
N ASN A 62 -2.17 -17.73 1.35
CA ASN A 62 -3.15 -18.62 2.00
C ASN A 62 -3.48 -18.17 3.43
N GLU A 63 -2.48 -17.74 4.20
CA GLU A 63 -2.72 -17.14 5.52
C GLU A 63 -3.61 -15.89 5.43
N LEU A 64 -3.41 -15.06 4.40
CA LEU A 64 -4.23 -13.87 4.18
C LEU A 64 -5.66 -14.23 3.73
N VAL A 65 -5.80 -15.27 2.91
CA VAL A 65 -7.10 -15.81 2.48
C VAL A 65 -7.91 -16.24 3.71
N GLU A 66 -7.30 -17.02 4.61
CA GLU A 66 -8.00 -17.48 5.82
C GLU A 66 -8.35 -16.32 6.75
N SER A 67 -7.42 -15.37 6.92
CA SER A 67 -7.70 -14.16 7.71
C SER A 67 -8.86 -13.34 7.15
N ILE A 68 -8.94 -13.17 5.81
CA ILE A 68 -10.03 -12.46 5.15
C ILE A 68 -11.35 -13.24 5.23
N ARG A 69 -11.30 -14.59 5.20
CA ARG A 69 -12.49 -15.43 5.38
C ARG A 69 -13.10 -15.25 6.77
N GLU A 70 -12.28 -15.21 7.81
CA GLU A 70 -12.74 -15.08 9.20
C GLU A 70 -13.16 -13.64 9.56
N HIS A 71 -12.38 -12.64 9.15
CA HIS A 71 -12.53 -11.25 9.63
C HIS A 71 -13.01 -10.27 8.56
N GLY A 72 -13.11 -10.72 7.30
CA GLY A 72 -13.35 -9.85 6.16
C GLY A 72 -12.12 -9.01 5.77
N VAL A 73 -12.34 -8.11 4.82
CA VAL A 73 -11.30 -7.18 4.35
C VAL A 73 -11.24 -5.96 5.26
N ILE A 74 -10.33 -5.99 6.25
CA ILE A 74 -10.18 -4.90 7.24
C ILE A 74 -9.69 -3.60 6.59
N GLN A 75 -8.69 -3.70 5.73
CA GLN A 75 -8.15 -2.53 5.01
C GLN A 75 -8.76 -2.49 3.59
N PRO A 76 -9.34 -1.36 3.15
CA PRO A 76 -9.84 -1.21 1.78
C PRO A 76 -8.74 -1.23 0.71
N LEU A 77 -9.08 -1.71 -0.50
CA LEU A 77 -8.22 -1.61 -1.67
C LEU A 77 -8.17 -0.17 -2.18
N ILE A 78 -7.02 0.28 -2.67
CA ILE A 78 -6.89 1.59 -3.30
C ILE A 78 -7.04 1.40 -4.79
N VAL A 79 -8.06 2.03 -5.36
CA VAL A 79 -8.40 1.94 -6.78
C VAL A 79 -8.54 3.33 -7.38
N ARG A 80 -8.39 3.43 -8.69
CA ARG A 80 -8.82 4.60 -9.46
C ARG A 80 -9.81 4.20 -10.52
N LYS A 81 -10.75 5.09 -10.85
CA LYS A 81 -11.69 4.84 -11.94
C LYS A 81 -10.98 5.05 -13.29
N VAL A 82 -11.02 4.05 -14.16
CA VAL A 82 -10.53 4.13 -15.54
C VAL A 82 -11.64 3.68 -16.46
N LYS A 83 -12.23 4.64 -17.20
CA LYS A 83 -13.43 4.43 -18.02
C LYS A 83 -14.57 3.83 -17.16
N SER A 84 -14.94 2.57 -17.43
CA SER A 84 -16.00 1.84 -16.74
C SER A 84 -15.48 0.82 -15.72
N LYS A 85 -14.15 0.74 -15.51
CA LYS A 85 -13.52 -0.22 -14.58
C LYS A 85 -12.76 0.48 -13.47
N LEU A 86 -12.38 -0.28 -12.45
CA LEU A 86 -11.55 0.16 -11.34
C LEU A 86 -10.15 -0.41 -11.53
N GLU A 87 -9.14 0.44 -11.68
CA GLU A 87 -7.75 -0.02 -11.73
C GLU A 87 -7.16 -0.06 -10.32
N LEU A 88 -6.58 -1.20 -9.96
CA LEU A 88 -5.94 -1.41 -8.67
C LEU A 88 -4.61 -0.67 -8.59
N ILE A 89 -4.54 0.30 -7.68
CA ILE A 89 -3.34 1.06 -7.36
C ILE A 89 -2.53 0.36 -6.25
N ALA A 90 -3.22 -0.07 -5.19
CA ALA A 90 -2.58 -0.77 -4.07
C ALA A 90 -3.50 -1.80 -3.43
N GLY A 91 -2.89 -2.85 -2.87
CA GLY A 91 -3.60 -3.95 -2.21
C GLY A 91 -3.68 -5.24 -3.04
N GLU A 92 -2.77 -5.45 -4.01
CA GLU A 92 -2.71 -6.65 -4.87
C GLU A 92 -2.88 -7.98 -4.11
N ARG A 93 -2.21 -8.15 -2.96
CA ARG A 93 -2.34 -9.37 -2.14
C ARG A 93 -3.75 -9.60 -1.63
N ARG A 94 -4.41 -8.53 -1.17
CA ARG A 94 -5.80 -8.57 -0.67
C ARG A 94 -6.75 -8.87 -1.83
N TRP A 95 -6.56 -8.22 -2.98
CA TRP A 95 -7.35 -8.50 -4.19
C TRP A 95 -7.21 -9.96 -4.65
N ARG A 96 -5.99 -10.51 -4.68
CA ARG A 96 -5.76 -11.93 -5.01
C ARG A 96 -6.38 -12.88 -3.99
N ALA A 97 -6.30 -12.56 -2.71
CA ALA A 97 -6.93 -13.36 -1.67
C ALA A 97 -8.46 -13.37 -1.81
N CYS A 98 -9.09 -12.22 -2.09
CA CYS A 98 -10.51 -12.13 -2.38
C CYS A 98 -10.89 -12.98 -3.61
N GLN A 99 -10.10 -12.92 -4.70
CA GLN A 99 -10.38 -13.73 -5.89
C GLN A 99 -10.29 -15.22 -5.60
N LYS A 100 -9.32 -15.63 -4.79
CA LYS A 100 -9.17 -17.02 -4.40
C LYS A 100 -10.35 -17.54 -3.57
N LEU A 101 -10.91 -16.69 -2.70
CA LEU A 101 -12.15 -17.02 -1.97
C LEU A 101 -13.37 -17.12 -2.88
N GLU A 102 -13.48 -16.26 -3.89
CA GLU A 102 -14.60 -16.26 -4.84
C GLU A 102 -14.64 -17.53 -5.69
N VAL A 103 -13.49 -18.12 -6.05
CA VAL A 103 -13.46 -19.40 -6.80
C VAL A 103 -13.60 -20.65 -5.92
N GLU A 104 -13.48 -20.52 -4.60
CA GLU A 104 -13.66 -21.63 -3.64
C GLU A 104 -15.10 -21.70 -3.09
N SER A 105 -15.88 -20.62 -3.25
CA SER A 105 -17.28 -20.50 -2.82
C SER A 105 -18.24 -20.93 -3.92
#